data_AF-A0AAJ2J6E6-F1
#
_entry.id   AF-A0AAJ2J6E6-F1
#
_cell.length_a   1.000
_cell.length_b   1.000
_cell.length_c   1.000
_cell.angle_alpha   90.00
_cell.angle_beta   90.00
_cell.angle_gamma   90.00
#
_symmetry.space_group_name_H-M   'P 1'
#
loop_
_entity.id
_entity.type
_entity.pdbx_description
1 polymer ?
#
loop_
_entity_poly.entity_id
_entity_poly.type
_entity_poly.pdbx_seq_one_letter_code
_entity_poly.pdbx_strand_id
1 'polypeptide(L)'
;MDYSKTLEVLEGDIWEEPEFKSHLVTTCHQLRKTPLKNLTAENLRMLIGQEIGLVYVIPLAVDILENQLLVSGDMYEGDLLCSLSGVGSQFWDSNAELKARAFDLIHSIDSALETLQRAKRGLEGNISW
;
A
#
# COMPACT_ATOMS: atom_id res chain seq x y z
N MET A 1 11.05 10.73 9.14
CA MET A 1 9.63 10.92 9.52
C MET A 1 9.45 10.37 10.94
N ASP A 2 8.64 11.00 11.79
CA ASP A 2 8.35 10.46 13.13
C ASP A 2 7.12 9.55 13.07
N TYR A 3 7.37 8.23 13.00
CA TYR A 3 6.31 7.24 12.87
C TYR A 3 5.46 7.06 14.14
N SER A 4 5.84 7.68 15.25
CA SER A 4 5.00 7.67 16.47
C SER A 4 3.81 8.62 16.39
N LYS A 5 3.81 9.55 15.42
CA LYS A 5 2.74 10.51 15.18
C LYS A 5 1.64 9.93 14.31
N THR A 6 0.47 10.57 14.36
CA THR A 6 -0.71 10.25 13.55
C THR A 6 -0.76 11.15 12.32
N LEU A 7 -1.60 10.82 11.33
CA LEU A 7 -1.81 11.70 10.17
C LEU A 7 -2.34 13.07 10.58
N GLU A 8 -3.31 13.13 11.50
CA GLU A 8 -3.87 14.41 11.97
C GLU A 8 -2.78 15.34 12.53
N VAL A 9 -1.85 14.78 13.33
CA VAL A 9 -0.76 15.57 13.92
C VAL A 9 0.26 16.01 12.86
N LEU A 10 0.55 15.15 11.88
CA LEU A 10 1.53 15.43 10.84
C LEU A 10 1.02 16.47 9.82
N GLU A 11 -0.27 16.41 9.50
CA GLU A 11 -0.94 17.34 8.59
C GLU A 11 -1.37 18.64 9.29
N GLY A 12 -1.46 18.63 10.62
CA GLY A 12 -2.04 19.73 11.39
C GLY A 12 -3.53 19.90 11.13
N ASP A 13 -4.21 18.83 10.71
CA ASP A 13 -5.60 18.83 10.26
C ASP A 13 -6.42 17.79 11.03
N ILE A 14 -7.32 18.29 11.87
CA ILE A 14 -8.23 17.47 12.69
C ILE A 14 -9.58 17.43 11.98
N TRP A 15 -9.99 16.23 11.60
CA TRP A 15 -11.28 16.05 10.93
C TRP A 15 -12.43 16.10 11.94
N GLU A 16 -13.47 16.83 11.57
CA GLU A 16 -14.75 16.78 12.28
C GLU A 16 -15.37 15.37 12.17
N GLU A 17 -16.39 15.11 13.00
CA GLU A 17 -17.12 13.85 12.93
C GLU A 17 -17.79 13.68 11.56
N PRO A 18 -17.71 12.49 10.93
CA PRO A 18 -18.24 12.31 9.59
C PRO A 18 -19.78 12.40 9.60
N GLU A 19 -20.32 13.18 8.66
CA GLU A 19 -21.77 13.26 8.42
C GLU A 19 -22.34 11.90 7.98
N PHE A 20 -21.57 11.15 7.19
CA PHE A 20 -21.93 9.81 6.69
C PHE A 20 -21.12 8.73 7.39
N LYS A 21 -21.78 7.95 8.25
CA LYS A 21 -21.16 6.88 9.03
C LYS A 21 -21.12 5.54 8.31
N SER A 22 -20.63 5.53 7.06
CA SER A 22 -20.29 4.27 6.42
C SER A 22 -19.10 3.63 7.14
N HIS A 23 -18.95 2.30 7.04
CA HIS A 23 -17.81 1.61 7.63
C HIS A 23 -16.49 2.20 7.12
N LEU A 24 -16.35 2.38 5.81
CA LEU A 24 -15.16 2.95 5.17
C LEU A 24 -14.81 4.34 5.74
N VAL A 25 -15.77 5.26 5.76
CA VAL A 25 -15.55 6.63 6.25
C VAL A 25 -15.14 6.59 7.73
N THR A 26 -15.87 5.84 8.56
CA THR A 26 -15.58 5.75 9.99
C THR A 26 -14.18 5.17 10.24
N THR A 27 -13.81 4.12 9.51
CA THR A 27 -12.47 3.53 9.58
C THR A 27 -11.39 4.52 9.17
N CYS A 28 -11.55 5.24 8.05
CA CYS A 28 -10.56 6.24 7.62
C CYS A 28 -10.35 7.35 8.66
N HIS A 29 -11.42 7.85 9.30
CA HIS A 29 -11.30 8.83 10.39
C HIS A 29 -10.53 8.26 11.59
N GLN A 30 -10.75 6.99 11.95
CA GLN A 30 -10.02 6.33 13.03
C GLN A 30 -8.54 6.10 12.67
N LEU A 31 -8.25 5.72 11.43
CA LEU A 31 -6.88 5.49 10.96
C LEU A 31 -6.06 6.78 10.95
N ARG A 32 -6.66 7.94 10.66
CA ARG A 32 -5.98 9.24 10.78
C ARG A 32 -5.51 9.55 12.20
N LYS A 33 -6.17 8.98 13.21
CA LYS A 33 -5.85 9.09 14.65
C LYS A 33 -4.91 7.97 15.14
N THR A 34 -4.53 7.05 14.26
CA THR A 34 -3.64 5.94 14.59
C THR A 34 -2.19 6.34 14.33
N PRO A 35 -1.24 6.05 15.24
CA PRO A 35 0.18 6.25 14.98
C PRO A 35 0.62 5.53 13.72
N LEU A 36 1.40 6.17 12.86
CA LEU A 36 1.84 5.61 11.58
C LEU A 36 2.50 4.23 11.74
N LYS A 37 3.32 4.05 12.77
CA LYS A 37 3.99 2.78 13.10
C LYS A 37 3.05 1.62 13.41
N ASN A 38 1.77 1.90 13.70
CA ASN A 38 0.76 0.90 14.03
C ASN A 38 -0.15 0.59 12.82
N LEU A 39 0.02 1.27 11.69
CA LEU A 39 -0.76 1.00 10.49
C LEU A 39 -0.34 -0.33 9.86
N THR A 40 -1.32 -1.18 9.58
CA THR A 40 -1.12 -2.47 8.90
C THR A 40 -1.15 -2.31 7.37
N ALA A 41 -0.82 -3.39 6.64
CA ALA A 41 -0.97 -3.43 5.18
C ALA A 41 -2.41 -3.13 4.73
N GLU A 42 -3.41 -3.65 5.44
CA GLU A 42 -4.83 -3.31 5.20
C GLU A 42 -5.10 -1.82 5.40
N ASN A 43 -4.61 -1.24 6.51
CA ASN A 43 -4.85 0.17 6.79
C ASN A 43 -4.22 1.06 5.71
N LEU A 44 -3.00 0.74 5.28
CA LEU A 44 -2.30 1.47 4.22
C LEU A 44 -3.01 1.30 2.88
N ARG A 45 -3.46 0.08 2.53
CA ARG A 45 -4.27 -0.19 1.33
C ARG A 45 -5.52 0.69 1.31
N MET A 46 -6.24 0.76 2.43
CA MET A 46 -7.45 1.59 2.55
C MET A 46 -7.14 3.08 2.40
N LEU A 47 -6.14 3.59 3.11
CA LEU A 47 -5.78 5.01 3.07
C LEU A 47 -5.30 5.44 1.68
N ILE A 48 -4.47 4.63 1.03
CA ILE A 48 -4.00 4.85 -0.34
C ILE A 48 -5.17 4.84 -1.32
N GLY A 49 -6.06 3.84 -1.22
CA GLY A 49 -7.24 3.75 -2.08
C GLY A 49 -8.27 4.86 -1.87
N GLN A 50 -8.16 5.65 -0.80
CA GLN A 50 -8.96 6.85 -0.56
C GLN A 50 -8.16 8.14 -0.75
N GLU A 51 -6.91 8.04 -1.21
CA GLU A 51 -5.99 9.17 -1.40
C GLU A 51 -5.72 10.00 -0.13
N ILE A 52 -5.78 9.37 1.04
CA ILE A 52 -5.62 10.05 2.33
C ILE A 52 -4.15 10.00 2.77
N GLY A 53 -3.56 11.16 3.01
CA GLY A 53 -2.24 11.29 3.62
C GLY A 53 -1.11 10.63 2.83
N LEU A 54 -1.21 10.61 1.49
CA LEU A 54 -0.33 9.87 0.58
C LEU A 54 1.17 10.09 0.85
N VAL A 55 1.57 11.31 1.17
CA VAL A 55 2.97 11.68 1.50
C VAL A 55 3.53 10.90 2.70
N TYR A 56 2.66 10.47 3.61
CA TYR A 56 3.01 9.73 4.82
C TYR A 56 2.79 8.23 4.70
N VAL A 57 1.74 7.80 4.00
CA VAL A 57 1.36 6.37 3.92
C VAL A 57 2.08 5.62 2.80
N ILE A 58 2.42 6.26 1.68
CA ILE A 58 3.12 5.60 0.58
C ILE A 58 4.52 5.12 0.98
N PRO A 59 5.36 5.91 1.69
CA PRO A 59 6.64 5.41 2.18
C PRO A 59 6.52 4.10 2.97
N LEU A 60 5.53 4.02 3.87
CA LEU A 60 5.28 2.82 4.68
C LEU A 60 4.82 1.64 3.82
N ALA A 61 3.96 1.88 2.83
CA ALA A 61 3.51 0.83 1.93
C ALA A 61 4.67 0.28 1.08
N VAL A 62 5.55 1.17 0.58
CA VAL A 62 6.75 0.76 -0.16
C VAL A 62 7.70 -0.04 0.76
N ASP A 63 7.92 0.39 2.01
CA ASP A 63 8.72 -0.36 2.98
C ASP A 63 8.19 -1.80 3.19
N ILE A 64 6.87 -1.98 3.25
CA ILE A 64 6.25 -3.31 3.37
C ILE A 64 6.43 -4.11 2.08
N LEU A 65 6.17 -3.51 0.92
CA LEU A 65 6.20 -4.20 -0.38
C LEU A 65 7.62 -4.64 -0.79
N GLU A 66 8.65 -3.88 -0.40
CA GLU A 66 10.05 -4.29 -0.61
C GLU A 66 10.41 -5.54 0.21
N ASN A 67 9.79 -5.73 1.37
CA ASN A 67 9.98 -6.94 2.18
C ASN A 67 9.09 -8.10 1.72
N GLN A 68 7.85 -7.82 1.34
CA GLN A 68 6.87 -8.81 0.92
C GLN A 68 5.97 -8.26 -0.20
N LEU A 69 6.35 -8.55 -1.45
CA LEU A 69 5.69 -8.00 -2.64
C LEU A 69 4.19 -8.34 -2.75
N LEU A 70 3.79 -9.55 -2.34
CA LEU A 70 2.40 -10.04 -2.39
C LEU A 70 1.75 -10.10 -1.01
N VAL A 71 2.07 -9.16 -0.12
CA VAL A 71 1.38 -9.04 1.18
C VAL A 71 -0.13 -8.85 0.98
N SER A 72 -0.94 -9.46 1.86
CA SER A 72 -2.39 -9.27 1.89
C SER A 72 -2.76 -8.17 2.89
N GLY A 73 -3.62 -7.26 2.45
CA GLY A 73 -4.30 -6.22 3.21
C GLY A 73 -5.78 -6.53 3.37
N ASP A 74 -6.11 -7.81 3.57
CA ASP A 74 -7.43 -8.36 3.89
C ASP A 74 -8.45 -8.41 2.73
N MET A 75 -8.00 -8.30 1.47
CA MET A 75 -8.84 -8.57 0.29
C MET A 75 -8.33 -9.76 -0.52
N TYR A 76 -7.07 -9.71 -0.94
CA TYR A 76 -6.38 -10.77 -1.70
C TYR A 76 -4.85 -10.56 -1.65
N GLU A 77 -4.08 -11.59 -1.98
CA GLU A 77 -2.61 -11.49 -2.02
C GLU A 77 -2.15 -10.43 -3.04
N GLY A 78 -1.39 -9.42 -2.56
CA GLY A 78 -0.91 -8.31 -3.39
C GLY A 78 -1.87 -7.14 -3.52
N ASP A 79 -2.97 -7.10 -2.77
CA ASP A 79 -3.93 -5.98 -2.81
C ASP A 79 -3.32 -4.62 -2.43
N LEU A 80 -2.32 -4.57 -1.54
CA LEU A 80 -1.58 -3.35 -1.21
C LEU A 80 -0.79 -2.84 -2.42
N LEU A 81 -0.15 -3.74 -3.16
CA LEU A 81 0.56 -3.42 -4.39
C LEU A 81 -0.42 -2.87 -5.44
N CYS A 82 -1.59 -3.50 -5.57
CA CYS A 82 -2.64 -3.02 -6.46
C CYS A 82 -3.14 -1.62 -6.07
N SER A 83 -3.37 -1.35 -4.78
CA SER A 83 -3.72 0.00 -4.32
C SER A 83 -2.63 1.03 -4.63
N LEU A 84 -1.35 0.68 -4.43
CA LEU A 84 -0.24 1.57 -4.77
C LEU A 84 -0.17 1.87 -6.29
N SER A 85 -0.49 0.88 -7.13
CA SER A 85 -0.48 1.06 -8.59
C SER A 85 -1.52 2.06 -9.11
N GLY A 86 -2.56 2.34 -8.33
CA GLY A 86 -3.58 3.34 -8.63
C GLY A 86 -3.16 4.79 -8.36
N VAL A 87 -2.03 5.02 -7.68
CA VAL A 87 -1.57 6.36 -7.32
C VAL A 87 -1.16 7.15 -8.57
N GLY A 88 -1.73 8.35 -8.74
CA GLY A 88 -1.48 9.21 -9.89
C GLY A 88 -0.02 9.62 -10.07
N SER A 89 0.37 9.83 -11.33
CA SER A 89 1.76 10.18 -11.73
C SER A 89 2.31 11.42 -11.02
N GLN A 90 1.47 12.41 -10.72
CA GLN A 90 1.88 13.65 -10.05
C GLN A 90 2.53 13.40 -8.69
N PHE A 91 2.08 12.38 -7.94
CA PHE A 91 2.70 12.00 -6.68
C PHE A 91 4.15 11.54 -6.91
N TRP A 92 4.35 10.62 -7.85
CA TRP A 92 5.66 10.05 -8.16
C TRP A 92 6.63 11.10 -8.70
N ASP A 93 6.16 11.99 -9.57
CA ASP A 93 6.98 13.07 -10.13
C ASP A 93 7.45 14.07 -9.06
N SER A 94 6.66 14.22 -7.99
CA SER A 94 7.02 15.07 -6.83
C SER A 94 7.88 14.36 -5.79
N ASN A 95 8.09 13.04 -5.92
CA ASN A 95 8.78 12.21 -4.92
C ASN A 95 9.83 11.30 -5.60
N ALA A 96 10.95 11.88 -6.02
CA ALA A 96 11.97 11.18 -6.82
C ALA A 96 12.55 9.92 -6.14
N GLU A 97 12.76 9.94 -4.83
CA GLU A 97 13.26 8.78 -4.07
C GLU A 97 12.24 7.63 -4.07
N LEU A 98 10.98 7.91 -3.74
CA LEU A 98 9.91 6.91 -3.79
C LEU A 98 9.67 6.39 -5.21
N LYS A 99 9.83 7.24 -6.22
CA LYS A 99 9.75 6.85 -7.62
C LYS A 99 10.85 5.85 -7.99
N ALA A 100 12.08 6.07 -7.53
CA ALA A 100 13.18 5.11 -7.72
C ALA A 100 12.87 3.76 -7.05
N ARG A 101 12.40 3.78 -5.80
CA ARG A 101 11.98 2.56 -5.09
C ARG A 101 10.83 1.83 -5.79
N ALA A 102 9.87 2.58 -6.35
CA ALA A 102 8.80 1.99 -7.15
C ALA A 102 9.32 1.32 -8.44
N PHE A 103 10.39 1.84 -9.06
CA PHE A 103 11.06 1.14 -10.16
C PHE A 103 11.71 -0.17 -9.70
N ASP A 104 12.31 -0.20 -8.51
CA ASP A 104 12.86 -1.44 -7.95
C ASP A 104 11.74 -2.48 -7.67
N LEU A 105 10.56 -2.03 -7.24
CA LEU A 105 9.38 -2.88 -7.12
C LEU A 105 8.96 -3.44 -8.48
N ILE A 106 8.97 -2.63 -9.55
CA ILE A 106 8.66 -3.11 -10.92
C ILE A 106 9.63 -4.23 -11.33
N HIS A 107 10.93 -4.06 -11.11
CA HIS A 107 11.91 -5.11 -11.40
C HIS A 107 11.68 -6.39 -10.57
N SER A 108 11.27 -6.22 -9.31
CA SER A 108 10.92 -7.34 -8.43
C SER A 108 9.68 -8.08 -8.94
N ILE A 109 8.68 -7.35 -9.46
CA ILE A 109 7.48 -7.92 -10.09
C ILE A 109 7.87 -8.73 -11.32
N ASP A 110 8.67 -8.18 -12.23
CA ASP A 110 9.10 -8.87 -13.44
C ASP A 110 9.81 -10.20 -13.10
N SER A 111 10.75 -10.17 -12.16
CA SER A 111 11.47 -11.36 -11.71
C SER A 111 10.56 -12.41 -11.06
N ALA A 112 9.58 -11.96 -10.25
CA ALA A 112 8.60 -12.84 -9.63
C ALA A 112 7.71 -13.50 -10.69
N LEU A 113 7.25 -12.74 -11.69
CA LEU A 113 6.43 -13.26 -12.79
C LEU A 113 7.17 -14.34 -13.58
N GLU A 114 8.43 -14.12 -13.96
CA GLU A 114 9.24 -15.13 -14.64
C GLU A 114 9.36 -16.43 -13.83
N THR A 115 9.62 -16.29 -12.53
CA THR A 115 9.74 -17.42 -11.60
C THR A 115 8.43 -18.19 -11.48
N LEU A 116 7.31 -17.50 -11.26
CA LEU A 116 5.99 -18.09 -11.12
C LEU A 116 5.55 -18.78 -12.42
N GLN A 117 5.79 -18.16 -13.58
CA GLN A 117 5.50 -18.77 -14.87
C GLN A 117 6.30 -20.06 -15.09
N ARG A 118 7.59 -20.06 -14.74
CA ARG A 118 8.43 -21.27 -14.81
C ARG A 118 7.91 -22.36 -13.89
N ALA A 119 7.56 -22.02 -12.64
CA ALA A 119 7.01 -22.96 -11.67
C ALA A 119 5.67 -23.55 -12.15
N LYS A 120 4.76 -22.70 -12.64
CA LYS A 120 3.47 -23.12 -13.20
C LYS A 120 3.64 -24.13 -14.34
N ARG A 121 4.50 -23.84 -15.33
CA ARG A 121 4.78 -24.78 -16.44
C ARG A 121 5.30 -26.13 -15.93
N GLY A 122 6.18 -26.10 -14.93
CA GLY A 122 6.69 -27.32 -14.29
C GLY A 122 5.58 -28.13 -13.61
N LEU A 123 4.65 -27.48 -12.91
CA LEU A 123 3.51 -28.14 -12.28
C LEU A 123 2.54 -28.71 -13.31
N GLU A 124 2.18 -27.94 -14.34
CA GLU A 124 1.28 -28.38 -15.42
C GLU A 124 1.82 -29.59 -16.20
N GLY A 125 3.14 -29.68 -16.38
CA GLY A 125 3.76 -30.83 -17.05
C GLY A 125 3.87 -32.09 -16.18
N ASN A 126 3.92 -31.94 -14.85
CA ASN A 126 4.14 -33.06 -13.92
C ASN A 126 2.86 -33.56 -13.23
N ILE A 127 1.84 -32.71 -13.15
CA ILE A 127 0.53 -33.02 -12.57
C ILE A 127 -0.46 -33.07 -13.74
N SER A 128 -0.41 -34.15 -14.52
CA SER A 128 -1.41 -34.39 -15.56
C SER A 128 -2.74 -34.76 -14.90
N TRP A 129 -3.81 -34.10 -15.32
CA TRP A 129 -5.20 -34.46 -15.02
C TRP A 129 -5.74 -35.42 -16.08
#